data_AF-A0A495AEB5-F1
#
_entry.id   AF-A0A495AEB5-F1
#
_cell.length_a   1.000
_cell.length_b   1.000
_cell.length_c   1.000
_cell.angle_alpha   90.00
_cell.angle_beta   90.00
_cell.angle_gamma   90.00
#
_symmetry.space_group_name_H-M   'P 1'
#
loop_
_entity.id
_entity.type
_entity.pdbx_description
1 polymer ?
#
loop_
_entity_poly.entity_id
_entity_poly.type
_entity_poly.pdbx_seq_one_letter_code
_entity_poly.pdbx_strand_id
1 'polypeptide(L)'
;NDFIDNLQLGANTNGSNVMLGGDGRNNQILLALWKAKSIKEHDIENEVIFYVIEEPEAHLHPHQQRKLADYLISELPGQTIISSHSPQIAVNFEPGSVIRLLDRAGHTVAASEGCSKDISDGWEGMSYRMSILPAESFFSNGVFLIEGPSEVLFYHSLAENLNIDLDYLNISLVSVDGISFKIYVAILDALEIPWVMRTDNDISKLKDQDKWQYSGINRCLDIAGLEKFEHSDIQIVPIDTLTSGDWQTVSEEINKCGVYLSKVDLETDLVGELSAPILNALGKKNDQGAIEYLQKKKALRMRELLKDIKTDLHKLNAGELIKPLNHLVKIIRGE
;
A
#
# COMPACT_ATOMS: atom_id res chain seq x y z
N ASN A 1 35.06 10.70 -29.45
CA ASN A 1 33.78 10.89 -28.75
C ASN A 1 32.68 11.47 -29.63
N ASP A 2 33.00 12.26 -30.67
CA ASP A 2 32.01 12.85 -31.61
C ASP A 2 31.12 11.90 -32.46
N PHE A 3 31.34 10.58 -32.45
CA PHE A 3 30.54 9.66 -33.29
C PHE A 3 29.18 9.33 -32.67
N ILE A 4 29.10 9.30 -31.34
CA ILE A 4 27.85 9.02 -30.61
C ILE A 4 26.92 10.24 -30.67
N ASP A 5 27.47 11.45 -30.55
CA ASP A 5 26.70 12.71 -30.55
C ASP A 5 26.05 13.04 -31.90
N ASN A 6 26.54 12.43 -32.99
CA ASN A 6 26.03 12.63 -34.35
C ASN A 6 25.19 11.45 -34.87
N LEU A 7 24.88 10.47 -34.02
CA LEU A 7 24.18 9.26 -34.42
C LEU A 7 22.66 9.53 -34.48
N GLN A 8 22.16 9.88 -35.66
CA GLN A 8 20.72 10.01 -35.90
C GLN A 8 20.15 8.69 -36.41
N LEU A 9 19.26 8.10 -35.62
CA LEU A 9 18.54 6.90 -36.03
C LEU A 9 17.36 7.31 -36.92
N GLY A 10 17.21 6.64 -38.07
CA GLY A 10 16.03 6.72 -38.93
C GLY A 10 15.33 5.36 -38.97
N ALA A 11 14.00 5.36 -38.93
CA ALA A 11 13.21 4.17 -39.21
C ALA A 11 12.51 4.33 -40.57
N ASN A 12 12.38 3.26 -41.36
CA ASN A 12 11.62 3.31 -42.61
C ASN A 12 10.43 2.37 -42.50
N THR A 13 9.22 2.91 -42.64
CA THR A 13 7.99 2.13 -42.74
C THR A 13 7.26 2.52 -44.01
N ASN A 14 6.94 1.53 -44.85
CA ASN A 14 6.27 1.72 -46.14
C ASN A 14 6.97 2.73 -47.07
N GLY A 15 8.30 2.74 -47.10
CA GLY A 15 9.08 3.59 -48.00
C GLY A 15 9.24 5.04 -47.53
N SER A 16 8.71 5.40 -46.37
CA SER A 16 8.82 6.75 -45.80
C SER A 16 9.78 6.75 -44.61
N ASN A 17 10.73 7.68 -44.62
CA ASN A 17 11.61 7.92 -43.47
C ASN A 17 10.79 8.49 -42.32
N VAL A 18 10.67 7.73 -41.25
CA VAL A 18 10.15 8.13 -39.96
C VAL A 18 11.34 8.62 -39.14
N MET A 19 11.32 9.90 -38.80
CA MET A 19 12.19 10.43 -37.75
C MET A 19 11.88 9.67 -36.46
N LEU A 20 12.92 9.08 -35.84
CA LEU A 20 12.80 8.49 -34.51
C LEU A 20 12.70 9.63 -33.50
N GLY A 21 11.53 10.25 -33.44
CA GLY A 21 11.17 11.25 -32.44
C GLY A 21 10.66 10.55 -31.18
N GLY A 22 11.21 10.94 -30.04
CA GLY A 22 10.77 10.57 -28.69
C GLY A 22 11.90 9.99 -27.85
N ASP A 23 12.23 10.66 -26.75
CA ASP A 23 13.32 10.29 -25.83
C ASP A 23 13.19 8.84 -25.34
N GLY A 24 11.97 8.35 -25.10
CA GLY A 24 11.72 6.96 -24.72
C GLY A 24 12.08 5.91 -25.79
N ARG A 25 11.88 6.20 -27.08
CA ARG A 25 12.30 5.29 -28.17
C ARG A 25 13.82 5.29 -28.33
N ASN A 26 14.45 6.45 -28.16
CA ASN A 26 15.90 6.56 -28.17
C ASN A 26 16.53 5.74 -27.04
N ASN A 27 15.96 5.78 -25.84
CA ASN A 27 16.40 4.95 -24.71
C ASN A 27 16.27 3.44 -25.01
N GLN A 28 15.16 3.00 -25.60
CA GLN A 28 14.99 1.58 -25.96
C GLN A 28 16.01 1.13 -27.02
N ILE A 29 16.28 1.95 -28.02
CA ILE A 29 17.28 1.63 -29.05
C ILE A 29 18.69 1.63 -28.45
N LEU A 30 19.00 2.58 -27.57
CA LEU A 30 20.26 2.63 -26.85
C LEU A 30 20.47 1.32 -26.07
N LEU A 31 19.51 0.91 -25.25
CA LEU A 31 19.58 -0.33 -24.48
C LEU A 31 19.77 -1.56 -25.38
N ALA A 32 19.05 -1.64 -26.50
CA ALA A 32 19.20 -2.74 -27.46
C ALA A 32 20.60 -2.77 -28.12
N LEU A 33 21.14 -1.61 -28.48
CA LEU A 33 22.49 -1.50 -29.04
C LEU A 33 23.56 -1.86 -28.01
N TRP A 34 23.39 -1.42 -26.76
CA TRP A 34 24.29 -1.77 -25.65
C TRP A 34 24.25 -3.28 -25.35
N LYS A 35 23.07 -3.91 -25.33
CA LYS A 35 22.95 -5.37 -25.24
C LYS A 35 23.71 -6.06 -26.37
N ALA A 36 23.47 -5.66 -27.62
CA ALA A 36 24.11 -6.27 -28.78
C ALA A 36 25.64 -6.11 -28.77
N LYS A 37 26.13 -4.95 -28.33
CA LYS A 37 27.56 -4.70 -28.13
C LYS A 37 28.13 -5.58 -27.03
N SER A 38 27.47 -5.64 -25.87
CA SER A 38 27.89 -6.45 -24.73
C SER A 38 28.04 -7.93 -25.10
N ILE A 39 27.03 -8.51 -25.75
CA ILE A 39 27.06 -9.92 -26.23
C ILE A 39 28.22 -10.18 -27.20
N LYS A 40 28.63 -9.17 -27.97
CA LYS A 40 29.71 -9.29 -28.95
C LYS A 40 31.09 -9.15 -28.33
N GLU A 41 31.22 -8.26 -27.34
CA GLU A 41 32.52 -7.89 -26.76
C GLU A 41 32.89 -8.74 -25.55
N HIS A 42 31.90 -9.30 -24.85
CA HIS A 42 32.10 -10.06 -23.62
C HIS A 42 31.76 -11.54 -23.77
N ASP A 43 32.59 -12.39 -23.18
CA ASP A 43 32.36 -13.82 -23.12
C ASP A 43 31.53 -14.17 -21.88
N ILE A 44 30.22 -14.36 -22.09
CA ILE A 44 29.25 -14.62 -21.01
C ILE A 44 29.59 -15.90 -20.22
N GLU A 45 30.37 -16.84 -20.78
CA GLU A 45 30.78 -18.06 -20.07
C GLU A 45 31.95 -17.83 -19.11
N ASN A 46 32.78 -16.81 -19.36
CA ASN A 46 34.03 -16.58 -18.63
C ASN A 46 34.10 -15.22 -17.92
N GLU A 47 33.14 -14.33 -18.17
CA GLU A 47 33.08 -12.99 -17.61
C GLU A 47 31.76 -12.77 -16.85
N VAL A 48 31.86 -12.10 -15.69
CA VAL A 48 30.68 -11.65 -14.94
C VAL A 48 30.31 -10.25 -15.41
N ILE A 49 29.12 -10.10 -15.99
CA ILE A 49 28.66 -8.84 -16.56
C ILE A 49 27.59 -8.22 -15.64
N PHE A 50 27.78 -6.94 -15.32
CA PHE A 50 26.81 -6.11 -14.61
C PHE A 50 26.27 -5.02 -15.54
N TYR A 51 24.94 -4.93 -15.65
CA TYR A 51 24.27 -3.79 -16.28
C TYR A 51 23.75 -2.88 -15.19
N VAL A 52 24.25 -1.65 -15.12
CA VAL A 52 23.78 -0.63 -14.18
C VAL A 52 23.05 0.44 -14.96
N ILE A 53 21.76 0.61 -14.68
CA ILE A 53 20.87 1.47 -15.47
C ILE A 53 20.13 2.41 -14.52
N GLU A 54 20.27 3.71 -14.78
CA GLU A 54 19.59 4.74 -14.01
C GLU A 54 18.33 5.20 -14.74
N GLU A 55 17.21 5.22 -14.02
CA GLU A 55 15.90 5.71 -14.46
C GLU A 55 15.50 5.30 -15.91
N PRO A 56 15.51 3.99 -16.23
CA PRO A 56 15.20 3.52 -17.59
C PRO A 56 13.78 3.91 -18.05
N GLU A 57 12.86 4.22 -17.13
CA GLU A 57 11.49 4.67 -17.38
C GLU A 57 11.35 6.07 -17.98
N ALA A 58 12.42 6.88 -17.98
CA ALA A 58 12.34 8.30 -18.34
C ALA A 58 11.67 8.48 -19.72
N HIS A 59 10.67 9.36 -19.78
CA HIS A 59 9.90 9.69 -20.98
C HIS A 59 9.15 8.50 -21.64
N LEU A 60 8.91 7.41 -20.90
CA LEU A 60 8.10 6.28 -21.36
C LEU A 60 6.70 6.27 -20.73
N HIS A 61 5.71 5.84 -21.52
CA HIS A 61 4.37 5.60 -21.02
C HIS A 61 4.37 4.41 -20.03
N PRO A 62 3.52 4.37 -18.98
CA PRO A 62 3.44 3.27 -18.01
C PRO A 62 3.48 1.85 -18.60
N HIS A 63 2.71 1.59 -19.65
CA HIS A 63 2.73 0.29 -20.35
C HIS A 63 4.09 -0.05 -20.99
N GLN A 64 4.82 0.95 -21.48
CA GLN A 64 6.16 0.77 -22.02
C GLN A 64 7.19 0.57 -20.92
N GLN A 65 7.02 1.20 -19.75
CA GLN A 65 7.86 0.98 -18.58
C GLN A 65 7.79 -0.47 -18.10
N ARG A 66 6.59 -1.06 -18.03
CA ARG A 66 6.43 -2.49 -17.71
C ARG A 66 7.12 -3.40 -18.73
N LYS A 67 6.97 -3.10 -20.02
CA LYS A 67 7.66 -3.86 -21.08
C LYS A 67 9.17 -3.70 -21.04
N LEU A 68 9.64 -2.53 -20.62
CA LEU A 68 11.06 -2.30 -20.42
C LEU A 68 11.57 -3.08 -19.23
N ALA A 69 10.86 -3.08 -18.10
CA ALA A 69 11.22 -3.88 -16.93
C ALA A 69 11.31 -5.38 -17.28
N ASP A 70 10.30 -5.92 -17.99
CA ASP A 70 10.33 -7.31 -18.49
C ASP A 70 11.62 -7.59 -19.27
N TYR A 71 11.96 -6.70 -20.22
CA TYR A 71 13.17 -6.83 -21.04
C TYR A 71 14.45 -6.77 -20.20
N LEU A 72 14.56 -5.82 -19.27
CA LEU A 72 15.75 -5.66 -18.44
C LEU A 72 15.97 -6.86 -17.49
N ILE A 73 14.89 -7.52 -17.09
CA ILE A 73 14.92 -8.71 -16.23
C ILE A 73 15.25 -9.98 -17.04
N SER A 74 14.59 -10.19 -18.18
CA SER A 74 14.66 -11.50 -18.88
C SER A 74 15.64 -11.55 -20.04
N GLU A 75 16.05 -10.41 -20.61
CA GLU A 75 16.77 -10.37 -21.89
C GLU A 75 18.24 -9.97 -21.78
N LEU A 76 18.67 -9.38 -20.66
CA LEU A 76 20.07 -8.97 -20.49
C LEU A 76 20.91 -10.14 -19.95
N PRO A 77 22.00 -10.55 -20.63
CA PRO A 77 22.86 -11.64 -20.18
C PRO A 77 23.80 -11.14 -19.08
N GLY A 78 23.41 -11.29 -17.82
CA GLY A 78 24.19 -10.86 -16.65
C GLY A 78 23.32 -10.42 -15.49
N GLN A 79 23.92 -9.75 -14.50
CA GLN A 79 23.19 -9.15 -13.38
C GLN A 79 22.79 -7.72 -13.72
N THR A 80 21.51 -7.40 -13.61
CA THR A 80 20.98 -6.05 -13.85
C THR A 80 20.70 -5.34 -12.53
N ILE A 81 21.21 -4.12 -12.37
CA ILE A 81 20.97 -3.22 -11.24
C ILE A 81 20.29 -1.97 -11.79
N ILE A 82 19.11 -1.65 -11.27
CA ILE A 82 18.30 -0.52 -11.74
C ILE A 82 17.97 0.39 -10.57
N SER A 83 18.16 1.70 -10.75
CA SER A 83 17.47 2.71 -9.95
C SER A 83 16.23 3.18 -10.69
N SER A 84 15.13 3.34 -9.97
CA SER A 84 13.84 3.75 -10.55
C SER A 84 13.01 4.47 -9.51
N HIS A 85 12.29 5.50 -9.97
CA HIS A 85 11.22 6.16 -9.23
C HIS A 85 9.84 5.71 -9.71
N SER A 86 9.78 4.72 -10.61
CA SER A 86 8.53 4.25 -11.20
C SER A 86 7.97 3.02 -10.47
N PRO A 87 6.74 3.13 -9.94
CA PRO A 87 5.93 1.99 -9.53
C PRO A 87 5.77 0.92 -10.62
N GLN A 88 5.78 1.32 -11.90
CA GLN A 88 5.58 0.39 -13.01
C GLN A 88 6.82 -0.46 -13.30
N ILE A 89 8.00 -0.03 -12.85
CA ILE A 89 9.21 -0.85 -12.91
C ILE A 89 9.25 -1.77 -11.69
N ALA A 90 9.08 -1.22 -10.49
CA ALA A 90 9.20 -1.98 -9.24
C ALA A 90 8.29 -3.22 -9.19
N VAL A 91 7.05 -3.13 -9.69
CA VAL A 91 6.08 -4.23 -9.63
C VAL A 91 6.46 -5.46 -10.48
N ASN A 92 7.39 -5.32 -11.42
CA ASN A 92 7.84 -6.42 -12.29
C ASN A 92 9.02 -7.20 -11.69
N PHE A 93 9.68 -6.68 -10.66
CA PHE A 93 10.80 -7.35 -10.00
C PHE A 93 10.34 -8.35 -8.95
N GLU A 94 11.10 -9.43 -8.80
CA GLU A 94 10.92 -10.33 -7.67
C GLU A 94 11.19 -9.58 -6.36
N PRO A 95 10.42 -9.85 -5.31
CA PRO A 95 10.56 -9.10 -4.08
C PRO A 95 11.93 -9.07 -3.42
N GLY A 96 12.62 -10.21 -3.40
CA GLY A 96 13.99 -10.27 -2.89
C GLY A 96 15.00 -9.42 -3.68
N SER A 97 14.59 -8.92 -4.86
CA SER A 97 15.38 -8.05 -5.72
C SER A 97 15.04 -6.56 -5.56
N VAL A 98 14.03 -6.20 -4.76
CA VAL A 98 13.65 -4.80 -4.52
C VAL A 98 14.38 -4.28 -3.28
N ILE A 99 15.22 -3.27 -3.47
CA ILE A 99 15.94 -2.59 -2.40
C ILE A 99 15.38 -1.17 -2.26
N ARG A 100 14.76 -0.87 -1.11
CA ARG A 100 14.38 0.50 -0.78
C ARG A 100 15.57 1.23 -0.16
N LEU A 101 15.93 2.37 -0.75
CA LEU A 101 16.92 3.29 -0.20
C LEU A 101 16.20 4.39 0.60
N LEU A 102 16.68 4.68 1.81
CA LEU A 102 16.11 5.69 2.70
C LEU A 102 17.19 6.57 3.32
N ASP A 103 16.81 7.78 3.72
CA ASP A 103 17.67 8.66 4.50
C ASP A 103 17.58 8.30 5.98
N ARG A 104 18.73 8.10 6.60
CA ARG A 104 18.85 7.96 8.05
C ARG A 104 19.94 8.90 8.53
N ALA A 105 19.52 10.01 9.13
CA ALA A 105 20.40 11.06 9.67
C ALA A 105 21.36 11.65 8.61
N GLY A 106 20.87 11.88 7.38
CA GLY A 106 21.67 12.43 6.28
C GLY A 106 22.53 11.42 5.54
N HIS A 107 22.35 10.12 5.81
CA HIS A 107 23.01 9.02 5.12
C HIS A 107 21.99 8.18 4.36
N THR A 108 22.30 7.84 3.10
CA THR A 108 21.54 6.84 2.36
C THR A 108 21.87 5.45 2.89
N VAL A 109 20.85 4.74 3.35
CA VAL A 109 20.95 3.35 3.80
C VAL A 109 19.92 2.50 3.05
N ALA A 110 20.24 1.22 2.86
CA ALA A 110 19.26 0.25 2.39
C ALA A 110 18.38 -0.20 3.56
N ALA A 111 17.07 -0.22 3.36
CA ALA A 111 16.13 -0.81 4.30
C ALA A 111 16.51 -2.28 4.58
N SER A 112 16.47 -2.70 5.85
CA SER A 112 16.70 -4.09 6.27
C SER A 112 18.01 -4.69 5.71
N GLU A 113 19.06 -3.88 5.60
CA GLU A 113 20.38 -4.23 5.05
C GLU A 113 20.38 -4.61 3.55
N GLY A 114 19.32 -4.28 2.81
CA GLY A 114 19.20 -4.56 1.38
C GLY A 114 18.76 -6.00 1.10
N CYS A 115 19.50 -6.74 0.27
CA CYS A 115 19.18 -8.14 -0.07
C CYS A 115 19.51 -9.11 1.10
N SER A 116 18.92 -8.91 2.27
CA SER A 116 19.07 -9.83 3.40
C SER A 116 18.21 -11.08 3.21
N LYS A 117 18.66 -12.21 3.78
CA LYS A 117 17.90 -13.48 3.73
C LYS A 117 16.55 -13.40 4.42
N ASP A 118 16.40 -12.51 5.42
CA ASP A 118 15.14 -12.30 6.13
C ASP A 118 14.05 -11.71 5.20
N ILE A 119 14.45 -10.89 4.22
CA ILE A 119 13.57 -10.43 3.14
C ILE A 119 13.25 -11.62 2.22
N SER A 120 14.22 -12.46 1.87
CA SER A 120 13.94 -13.65 1.06
C SER A 120 12.95 -14.62 1.74
N ASP A 121 13.12 -14.94 3.02
CA ASP A 121 12.29 -15.92 3.75
C ASP A 121 10.88 -15.39 4.05
N GLY A 122 10.77 -14.09 4.38
CA GLY A 122 9.49 -13.41 4.50
C GLY A 122 8.74 -13.44 3.16
N TRP A 123 9.44 -13.17 2.06
CA TRP A 123 8.83 -12.98 0.75
C TRP A 123 8.72 -14.24 -0.12
N GLU A 124 9.42 -15.35 0.14
CA GLU A 124 9.35 -16.58 -0.66
C GLU A 124 7.93 -17.20 -0.59
N GLY A 125 7.28 -17.11 0.58
CA GLY A 125 5.85 -17.43 0.75
C GLY A 125 4.88 -16.43 0.09
N MET A 126 5.40 -15.30 -0.40
CA MET A 126 4.67 -14.14 -0.91
C MET A 126 5.06 -13.76 -2.35
N SER A 127 5.94 -14.54 -3.00
CA SER A 127 6.55 -14.23 -4.31
C SER A 127 5.54 -14.02 -5.43
N TYR A 128 4.39 -14.72 -5.40
CA TYR A 128 3.29 -14.55 -6.35
C TYR A 128 2.37 -13.35 -6.03
N ARG A 129 2.65 -12.59 -4.98
CA ARG A 129 1.76 -11.59 -4.38
C ARG A 129 2.29 -10.16 -4.46
N MET A 130 3.33 -9.85 -5.23
CA MET A 130 3.74 -8.45 -5.44
C MET A 130 2.62 -7.57 -6.02
N SER A 131 1.68 -8.19 -6.75
CA SER A 131 0.45 -7.54 -7.23
C SER A 131 -0.51 -7.09 -6.11
N ILE A 132 -0.24 -7.45 -4.85
CA ILE A 132 -1.08 -7.13 -3.69
C ILE A 132 -0.81 -5.72 -3.18
N LEU A 133 0.45 -5.31 -3.07
CA LEU A 133 0.77 -3.94 -2.66
C LEU A 133 0.67 -3.01 -3.87
N PRO A 134 -0.11 -1.93 -3.79
CA PRO A 134 -0.04 -0.88 -4.79
C PRO A 134 1.40 -0.42 -4.91
N ALA A 135 1.95 -0.42 -6.12
CA ALA A 135 3.36 -0.14 -6.33
C ALA A 135 3.77 1.29 -5.91
N GLU A 136 2.80 2.19 -5.73
CA GLU A 136 2.99 3.48 -5.09
C GLU A 136 3.53 3.35 -3.65
N SER A 137 3.12 2.30 -2.92
CA SER A 137 3.51 2.04 -1.52
C SER A 137 5.02 1.93 -1.33
N PHE A 138 5.77 1.46 -2.35
CA PHE A 138 7.25 1.36 -2.28
C PHE A 138 7.92 2.73 -2.13
N PHE A 139 7.23 3.79 -2.55
CA PHE A 139 7.76 5.15 -2.58
C PHE A 139 7.17 6.03 -1.47
N SER A 140 6.25 5.51 -0.65
CA SER A 140 5.59 6.26 0.41
C SER A 140 6.50 6.48 1.63
N ASN A 141 6.27 7.59 2.32
CA ASN A 141 6.85 7.84 3.65
C ASN A 141 6.07 7.10 4.75
N GLY A 142 4.82 6.73 4.49
CA GLY A 142 4.08 5.81 5.32
C GLY A 142 2.81 5.29 4.64
N VAL A 143 2.30 4.17 5.14
CA VAL A 143 1.14 3.49 4.56
C VAL A 143 0.06 3.30 5.60
N PHE A 144 -1.16 3.69 5.26
CA PHE A 144 -2.34 3.40 6.08
C PHE A 144 -3.10 2.23 5.46
N LEU A 145 -2.96 1.06 6.08
CA LEU A 145 -3.68 -0.16 5.70
C LEU A 145 -5.11 -0.12 6.23
N ILE A 146 -6.08 -0.34 5.34
CA ILE A 146 -7.50 -0.30 5.65
C ILE A 146 -8.23 -1.46 4.98
N GLU A 147 -9.38 -1.83 5.53
CA GLU A 147 -10.04 -3.06 5.14
C GLU A 147 -10.64 -3.04 3.74
N GLY A 148 -11.22 -1.90 3.34
CA GLY A 148 -11.98 -1.80 2.10
C GLY A 148 -11.99 -0.41 1.44
N PRO A 149 -12.63 -0.31 0.27
CA PRO A 149 -12.73 0.93 -0.49
C PRO A 149 -13.57 2.01 0.19
N SER A 150 -14.47 1.65 1.11
CA SER A 150 -15.30 2.61 1.84
C SER A 150 -14.44 3.46 2.78
N GLU A 151 -13.51 2.81 3.46
CA GLU A 151 -12.50 3.40 4.35
C GLU A 151 -11.57 4.31 3.56
N VAL A 152 -11.16 3.92 2.34
CA VAL A 152 -10.29 4.75 1.48
C VAL A 152 -10.98 6.10 1.21
N LEU A 153 -12.25 6.04 0.78
CA LEU A 153 -13.05 7.24 0.50
C LEU A 153 -13.25 8.10 1.74
N PHE A 154 -13.54 7.47 2.88
CA PHE A 154 -13.73 8.17 4.14
C PHE A 154 -12.46 8.89 4.59
N TYR A 155 -11.32 8.19 4.64
CA TYR A 155 -10.07 8.76 5.13
C TYR A 155 -9.52 9.85 4.20
N HIS A 156 -9.71 9.72 2.88
CA HIS A 156 -9.38 10.80 1.94
C HIS A 156 -10.20 12.06 2.24
N SER A 157 -11.52 11.93 2.39
CA SER A 157 -12.40 13.07 2.69
C SER A 157 -12.09 13.65 4.09
N LEU A 158 -11.80 12.80 5.07
CA LEU A 158 -11.44 13.24 6.42
C LEU A 158 -10.14 14.03 6.43
N ALA A 159 -9.10 13.54 5.75
CA ALA A 159 -7.81 14.20 5.66
C ALA A 159 -7.92 15.60 5.01
N GLU A 160 -8.65 15.70 3.88
CA GLU A 160 -8.94 16.98 3.22
C GLU A 160 -9.58 18.00 4.18
N ASN A 161 -10.59 17.58 4.96
CA ASN A 161 -11.34 18.49 5.84
C ASN A 161 -10.57 18.87 7.11
N LEU A 162 -9.54 18.11 7.47
CA LEU A 162 -8.66 18.39 8.59
C LEU A 162 -7.37 19.09 8.16
N ASN A 163 -7.26 19.48 6.89
CA ASN A 163 -6.04 20.06 6.29
C ASN A 163 -4.81 19.16 6.46
N ILE A 164 -5.00 17.84 6.39
CA ILE A 164 -3.93 16.85 6.31
C ILE A 164 -3.75 16.53 4.83
N ASP A 165 -2.70 17.06 4.23
CA ASP A 165 -2.34 16.78 2.84
C ASP A 165 -1.57 15.47 2.77
N LEU A 166 -2.26 14.40 2.35
CA LEU A 166 -1.70 13.05 2.27
C LEU A 166 -0.57 12.97 1.24
N ASP A 167 -0.72 13.64 0.09
CA ASP A 167 0.27 13.64 -0.98
C ASP A 167 1.53 14.40 -0.56
N TYR A 168 1.37 15.55 0.12
CA TYR A 168 2.51 16.30 0.67
C TYR A 168 3.29 15.50 1.72
N LEU A 169 2.57 14.74 2.57
CA LEU A 169 3.18 13.85 3.56
C LEU A 169 3.67 12.53 2.95
N ASN A 170 3.39 12.28 1.67
CA ASN A 170 3.69 11.05 0.97
C ASN A 170 3.09 9.81 1.68
N ILE A 171 1.83 9.92 2.12
CA ILE A 171 1.05 8.86 2.77
C ILE A 171 0.15 8.18 1.75
N SER A 172 0.28 6.87 1.59
CA SER A 172 -0.61 6.09 0.73
C SER A 172 -1.68 5.35 1.54
N LEU A 173 -2.95 5.49 1.16
CA LEU A 173 -4.07 4.72 1.71
C LEU A 173 -4.21 3.42 0.90
N VAL A 174 -4.05 2.26 1.55
CA VAL A 174 -4.04 0.97 0.87
C VAL A 174 -5.14 0.07 1.41
N SER A 175 -6.09 -0.28 0.52
CA SER A 175 -7.13 -1.26 0.81
C SER A 175 -6.56 -2.68 0.77
N VAL A 176 -6.87 -3.47 1.78
CA VAL A 176 -6.39 -4.84 1.93
C VAL A 176 -7.29 -5.84 1.17
N ASP A 177 -8.51 -5.46 0.77
CA ASP A 177 -9.40 -6.17 -0.19
C ASP A 177 -9.52 -7.70 0.06
N GLY A 178 -9.60 -8.11 1.32
CA GLY A 178 -9.77 -9.51 1.72
C GLY A 178 -8.48 -10.35 1.74
N ILE A 179 -7.34 -9.75 1.44
CA ILE A 179 -6.02 -10.32 1.69
C ILE A 179 -5.70 -10.18 3.19
N SER A 180 -4.74 -10.92 3.72
CA SER A 180 -4.38 -10.79 5.14
C SER A 180 -3.53 -9.54 5.37
N PHE A 181 -3.92 -8.68 6.33
CA PHE A 181 -3.09 -7.55 6.79
C PHE A 181 -1.65 -7.95 7.13
N LYS A 182 -1.47 -9.15 7.69
CA LYS A 182 -0.15 -9.72 8.03
C LYS A 182 0.84 -9.70 6.86
N ILE A 183 0.33 -9.91 5.64
CA ILE A 183 1.14 -9.94 4.42
C ILE A 183 1.62 -8.51 4.09
N TYR A 184 0.73 -7.53 4.14
CA TYR A 184 1.10 -6.14 3.92
C TYR A 184 2.10 -5.67 4.97
N VAL A 185 1.85 -5.95 6.25
CA VAL A 185 2.72 -5.59 7.37
C VAL A 185 4.13 -6.17 7.18
N ALA A 186 4.25 -7.47 6.89
CA ALA A 186 5.55 -8.10 6.69
C ALA A 186 6.36 -7.46 5.55
N ILE A 187 5.70 -7.04 4.46
CA ILE A 187 6.38 -6.34 3.36
C ILE A 187 6.81 -4.93 3.78
N LEU A 188 5.92 -4.18 4.43
CA LEU A 188 6.21 -2.81 4.85
C LEU A 188 7.32 -2.78 5.92
N ASP A 189 7.33 -3.74 6.85
CA ASP A 189 8.41 -3.92 7.82
C ASP A 189 9.74 -4.24 7.12
N ALA A 190 9.74 -5.17 6.17
CA ALA A 190 10.92 -5.50 5.37
C ALA A 190 11.49 -4.28 4.62
N LEU A 191 10.62 -3.38 4.16
CA LEU A 191 11.00 -2.15 3.46
C LEU A 191 11.27 -0.97 4.41
N GLU A 192 11.15 -1.16 5.73
CA GLU A 192 11.19 -0.09 6.74
C GLU A 192 10.26 1.09 6.41
N ILE A 193 9.05 0.78 5.95
CA ILE A 193 8.02 1.77 5.65
C ILE A 193 7.08 1.84 6.86
N PRO A 194 7.02 2.99 7.55
CA PRO A 194 6.07 3.19 8.63
C PRO A 194 4.64 2.88 8.20
N TRP A 195 3.90 2.18 9.05
CA TRP A 195 2.52 1.85 8.74
C TRP A 195 1.63 1.97 9.96
N VAL A 196 0.35 2.20 9.68
CA VAL A 196 -0.74 1.99 10.64
C VAL A 196 -1.82 1.19 9.95
N MET A 197 -2.64 0.48 10.72
CA MET A 197 -3.78 -0.23 10.17
C MET A 197 -5.07 0.04 10.94
N ARG A 198 -6.21 -0.04 10.26
CA ARG A 198 -7.53 -0.12 10.88
C ARG A 198 -8.35 -1.24 10.27
N THR A 199 -8.98 -2.03 11.12
CA THR A 199 -9.84 -3.17 10.71
C THR A 199 -11.09 -3.28 11.57
N ASP A 200 -12.11 -3.94 11.05
CA ASP A 200 -13.40 -4.13 11.71
C ASP A 200 -13.31 -5.12 12.89
N ASN A 201 -14.19 -4.93 13.87
CA ASN A 201 -14.30 -5.80 15.04
C ASN A 201 -15.15 -7.02 14.73
N ASP A 202 -14.70 -7.79 13.73
CA ASP A 202 -15.41 -8.96 13.27
C ASP A 202 -15.49 -10.03 14.35
N ILE A 203 -16.69 -10.56 14.58
CA ILE A 203 -16.91 -11.77 15.35
C ILE A 203 -17.62 -12.78 14.46
N SER A 204 -17.07 -13.99 14.37
CA SER A 204 -17.60 -15.02 13.48
C SER A 204 -17.68 -16.37 14.18
N LYS A 205 -18.62 -17.21 13.74
CA LYS A 205 -18.72 -18.59 14.21
C LYS A 205 -17.71 -19.46 13.45
N LEU A 206 -17.00 -20.34 14.17
CA LEU A 206 -16.12 -21.31 13.55
C LEU A 206 -16.92 -22.31 12.72
N LYS A 207 -16.38 -22.65 11.55
CA LYS A 207 -16.95 -23.73 10.73
C LYS A 207 -16.78 -25.04 11.51
N ASP A 208 -17.87 -25.78 11.64
CA ASP A 208 -17.92 -27.10 12.28
C ASP A 208 -17.75 -27.13 13.82
N GLN A 209 -17.81 -25.97 14.49
CA GLN A 209 -17.82 -25.90 15.97
C GLN A 209 -18.90 -24.94 16.46
N ASP A 210 -19.51 -25.24 17.61
CA ASP A 210 -20.37 -24.29 18.35
C ASP A 210 -19.51 -23.31 19.16
N LYS A 211 -18.51 -22.72 18.50
CA LYS A 211 -17.59 -21.74 19.08
C LYS A 211 -17.51 -20.48 18.24
N TRP A 212 -17.31 -19.36 18.90
CA TRP A 212 -17.23 -18.04 18.31
C TRP A 212 -15.83 -17.47 18.48
N GLN A 213 -15.27 -16.94 17.40
CA GLN A 213 -13.93 -16.35 17.38
C GLN A 213 -14.02 -14.83 17.33
N TYR A 214 -13.16 -14.19 18.12
CA TYR A 214 -12.92 -12.75 18.09
C TYR A 214 -12.03 -12.40 16.88
N SER A 215 -12.52 -12.62 15.67
CA SER A 215 -11.72 -12.49 14.44
C SER A 215 -10.99 -11.15 14.30
N GLY A 216 -11.65 -10.03 14.60
CA GLY A 216 -11.04 -8.68 14.55
C GLY A 216 -9.97 -8.48 15.62
N ILE A 217 -10.29 -8.78 16.89
CA ILE A 217 -9.35 -8.70 18.01
C ILE A 217 -8.14 -9.61 17.79
N ASN A 218 -8.36 -10.89 17.47
CA ASN A 218 -7.27 -11.85 17.27
C ASN A 218 -6.41 -11.52 16.04
N ARG A 219 -6.97 -10.86 15.02
CA ARG A 219 -6.21 -10.30 13.89
C ARG A 219 -5.28 -9.19 14.38
N CYS A 220 -5.78 -8.28 15.20
CA CYS A 220 -4.97 -7.19 15.76
C CYS A 220 -3.87 -7.71 16.72
N LEU A 221 -4.22 -8.64 17.62
CA LEU A 221 -3.29 -9.25 18.57
C LEU A 221 -2.17 -10.02 17.84
N ASP A 222 -2.50 -10.78 16.78
CA ASP A 222 -1.47 -11.48 15.97
C ASP A 222 -0.45 -10.53 15.36
N ILE A 223 -0.93 -9.41 14.81
CA ILE A 223 -0.09 -8.40 14.16
C ILE A 223 0.75 -7.63 15.18
N ALA A 224 0.18 -7.36 16.36
CA ALA A 224 0.89 -6.72 17.46
C ALA A 224 1.86 -7.67 18.21
N GLY A 225 1.90 -8.97 17.86
CA GLY A 225 2.75 -9.96 18.54
C GLY A 225 2.26 -10.34 19.95
N LEU A 226 0.97 -10.18 20.22
CA LEU A 226 0.33 -10.45 21.51
C LEU A 226 -0.42 -11.79 21.50
N GLU A 227 -0.72 -12.31 22.70
CA GLU A 227 -1.46 -13.57 22.86
C GLU A 227 -2.92 -13.41 22.41
N LYS A 228 -3.42 -14.38 21.63
CA LYS A 228 -4.79 -14.38 21.10
C LYS A 228 -5.79 -14.79 22.17
N PHE A 229 -7.00 -14.26 22.07
CA PHE A 229 -8.11 -14.72 22.89
C PHE A 229 -8.56 -16.11 22.47
N GLU A 230 -8.92 -16.93 23.46
CA GLU A 230 -9.58 -18.21 23.23
C GLU A 230 -10.95 -18.01 22.60
N HIS A 231 -11.41 -19.03 21.87
CA HIS A 231 -12.75 -19.03 21.29
C HIS A 231 -13.81 -19.15 22.37
N SER A 232 -14.87 -18.37 22.25
CA SER A 232 -16.01 -18.42 23.15
C SER A 232 -16.93 -19.60 22.82
N ASP A 233 -17.43 -20.28 23.85
CA ASP A 233 -18.45 -21.33 23.72
C ASP A 233 -19.89 -20.75 23.60
N ILE A 234 -20.06 -19.44 23.86
CA ILE A 234 -21.33 -18.72 23.65
C ILE A 234 -21.24 -17.79 22.45
N GLN A 235 -22.40 -17.46 21.88
CA GLN A 235 -22.49 -16.44 20.84
C GLN A 235 -22.10 -15.08 21.42
N ILE A 236 -21.23 -14.39 20.69
CA ILE A 236 -20.75 -13.05 21.01
C ILE A 236 -20.97 -12.17 19.79
N VAL A 237 -21.29 -10.90 20.04
CA VAL A 237 -21.38 -9.84 19.05
C VAL A 237 -20.45 -8.68 19.44
N PRO A 238 -20.05 -7.80 18.51
CA PRO A 238 -19.05 -6.76 18.78
C PRO A 238 -19.38 -5.88 19.99
N ILE A 239 -20.67 -5.60 20.23
CA ILE A 239 -21.13 -4.82 21.39
C ILE A 239 -20.81 -5.47 22.75
N ASP A 240 -20.68 -6.80 22.80
CA ASP A 240 -20.32 -7.52 24.02
C ASP A 240 -18.88 -7.18 24.43
N THR A 241 -17.96 -7.06 23.45
CA THR A 241 -16.56 -6.69 23.69
C THR A 241 -16.39 -5.26 24.20
N LEU A 242 -17.31 -4.36 23.84
CA LEU A 242 -17.38 -3.00 24.36
C LEU A 242 -17.91 -2.99 25.80
N THR A 243 -18.91 -3.82 26.07
CA THR A 243 -19.58 -3.90 27.38
C THR A 243 -18.70 -4.57 28.44
N SER A 244 -17.92 -5.59 28.06
CA SER A 244 -16.97 -6.28 28.94
C SER A 244 -15.72 -5.44 29.24
N GLY A 245 -15.42 -4.43 28.42
CA GLY A 245 -14.18 -3.64 28.50
C GLY A 245 -13.00 -4.27 27.76
N ASP A 246 -13.19 -5.44 27.12
CA ASP A 246 -12.14 -6.12 26.36
C ASP A 246 -11.65 -5.26 25.19
N TRP A 247 -12.58 -4.64 24.45
CA TRP A 247 -12.24 -3.76 23.34
C TRP A 247 -11.35 -2.60 23.77
N GLN A 248 -11.66 -1.96 24.90
CA GLN A 248 -10.89 -0.83 25.43
C GLN A 248 -9.49 -1.29 25.84
N THR A 249 -9.41 -2.39 26.59
CA THR A 249 -8.15 -2.96 27.07
C THR A 249 -7.24 -3.33 25.91
N VAL A 250 -7.77 -4.08 24.93
CA VAL A 250 -7.02 -4.48 23.74
C VAL A 250 -6.59 -3.24 22.95
N SER A 251 -7.51 -2.30 22.69
CA SER A 251 -7.23 -1.08 21.91
C SER A 251 -6.10 -0.25 22.52
N GLU A 252 -6.04 -0.11 23.85
CA GLU A 252 -4.97 0.62 24.53
C GLU A 252 -3.58 -0.03 24.37
N GLU A 253 -3.52 -1.35 24.19
CA GLU A 253 -2.29 -2.08 23.93
C GLU A 253 -1.89 -2.00 22.46
N ILE A 254 -2.80 -2.35 21.54
CA ILE A 254 -2.49 -2.46 20.11
C ILE A 254 -2.28 -1.10 19.43
N ASN A 255 -2.93 -0.03 19.90
CA ASN A 255 -2.79 1.31 19.30
C ASN A 255 -1.35 1.84 19.39
N LYS A 256 -0.59 1.42 20.40
CA LYS A 256 0.84 1.76 20.56
C LYS A 256 1.70 1.17 19.45
N CYS A 257 1.25 0.06 18.86
CA CYS A 257 1.91 -0.63 17.75
C CYS A 257 1.40 -0.17 16.38
N GLY A 258 0.59 0.89 16.30
CA GLY A 258 0.01 1.36 15.03
C GLY A 258 -1.17 0.53 14.53
N VAL A 259 -1.71 -0.39 15.35
CA VAL A 259 -2.84 -1.25 15.00
C VAL A 259 -4.10 -0.71 15.66
N TYR A 260 -5.17 -0.50 14.88
CA TYR A 260 -6.43 0.05 15.37
C TYR A 260 -7.61 -0.85 15.03
N LEU A 261 -8.52 -0.99 15.99
CA LEU A 261 -9.73 -1.80 15.88
C LEU A 261 -10.96 -0.90 15.86
N SER A 262 -11.87 -1.08 14.90
CA SER A 262 -13.20 -0.45 14.91
C SER A 262 -13.95 -0.82 16.20
N LYS A 263 -14.92 -0.03 16.68
CA LYS A 263 -15.81 -0.52 17.75
C LYS A 263 -16.72 -1.62 17.22
N VAL A 264 -17.26 -1.40 16.03
CA VAL A 264 -18.00 -2.41 15.25
C VAL A 264 -17.45 -2.47 13.82
N ASP A 265 -17.78 -1.48 13.01
CA ASP A 265 -17.31 -1.29 11.64
C ASP A 265 -17.24 0.21 11.31
N LEU A 266 -16.71 0.60 10.16
CA LEU A 266 -16.64 2.01 9.75
C LEU A 266 -18.02 2.69 9.80
N GLU A 267 -19.06 2.05 9.26
CA GLU A 267 -20.40 2.65 9.18
C GLU A 267 -20.99 2.96 10.56
N THR A 268 -20.89 2.00 11.49
CA THR A 268 -21.40 2.11 12.85
C THR A 268 -20.61 3.14 13.64
N ASP A 269 -19.28 3.11 13.55
CA ASP A 269 -18.41 4.04 14.27
C ASP A 269 -18.63 5.48 13.79
N LEU A 270 -18.77 5.67 12.47
CA LEU A 270 -19.02 6.98 11.87
C LEU A 270 -20.38 7.56 12.28
N VAL A 271 -21.44 6.75 12.29
CA VAL A 271 -22.75 7.17 12.82
C VAL A 271 -22.66 7.48 14.31
N GLY A 272 -21.87 6.71 15.07
CA GLY A 272 -21.66 6.95 16.51
C GLY A 272 -20.97 8.29 16.81
N GLU A 273 -20.02 8.71 15.99
CA GLU A 273 -19.30 9.99 16.19
C GLU A 273 -19.98 11.20 15.52
N LEU A 274 -20.80 10.97 14.48
CA LEU A 274 -21.40 12.04 13.68
C LEU A 274 -22.89 11.81 13.37
N SER A 275 -23.65 11.31 14.35
CA SER A 275 -25.06 10.94 14.20
C SER A 275 -25.92 12.05 13.57
N ALA A 276 -26.00 13.24 14.19
CA ALA A 276 -26.94 14.27 13.75
C ALA A 276 -26.74 14.74 12.28
N PRO A 277 -25.51 15.07 11.82
CA PRO A 277 -25.28 15.37 10.41
C PRO A 277 -25.64 14.22 9.46
N ILE A 278 -25.32 12.98 9.83
CA ILE A 278 -25.58 11.80 8.99
C ILE A 278 -27.07 11.51 8.88
N LEU A 279 -27.82 11.59 9.98
CA LEU A 279 -29.27 11.41 9.97
C LEU A 279 -29.96 12.44 9.07
N ASN A 280 -29.51 13.69 9.12
CA ASN A 280 -30.01 14.76 8.26
C ASN A 280 -29.70 14.49 6.78
N ALA A 281 -28.43 14.18 6.45
CA ALA A 281 -28.00 13.89 5.09
C ALA A 281 -28.76 12.69 4.47
N LEU A 282 -28.94 11.61 5.24
CA LEU A 282 -29.58 10.39 4.74
C LEU A 282 -31.12 10.39 4.87
N GLY A 283 -31.70 11.43 5.49
CA GLY A 283 -33.14 11.51 5.79
C GLY A 283 -33.63 10.36 6.69
N LYS A 284 -32.82 9.93 7.67
CA LYS A 284 -33.13 8.81 8.58
C LYS A 284 -33.61 9.32 9.94
N LYS A 285 -34.47 8.53 10.57
CA LYS A 285 -35.08 8.87 11.88
C LYS A 285 -34.23 8.43 13.07
N ASN A 286 -33.35 7.46 12.89
CA ASN A 286 -32.52 6.88 13.95
C ASN A 286 -31.22 6.32 13.37
N ASP A 287 -30.22 6.14 14.25
CA ASP A 287 -28.87 5.69 13.90
C ASP A 287 -28.89 4.30 13.26
N GLN A 288 -29.67 3.37 13.81
CA GLN A 288 -29.80 2.01 13.28
C GLN A 288 -30.21 2.01 11.79
N GLY A 289 -31.19 2.84 11.41
CA GLY A 289 -31.64 2.95 10.03
C GLY A 289 -30.64 3.63 9.10
N ALA A 290 -29.72 4.45 9.62
CA ALA A 290 -28.59 4.98 8.88
C ALA A 290 -27.50 3.93 8.69
N ILE A 291 -27.13 3.20 9.74
CA ILE A 291 -26.13 2.13 9.71
C ILE A 291 -26.53 1.04 8.71
N GLU A 292 -27.75 0.49 8.81
CA GLU A 292 -28.26 -0.52 7.87
C GLU A 292 -28.34 -0.02 6.43
N TYR A 293 -28.56 1.29 6.25
CA TYR A 293 -28.48 1.89 4.93
C TYR A 293 -27.04 1.87 4.44
N LEU A 294 -26.07 2.38 5.18
CA LEU A 294 -24.68 2.40 4.72
C LEU A 294 -24.13 0.99 4.43
N GLN A 295 -24.34 0.03 5.33
CA GLN A 295 -23.83 -1.34 5.24
C GLN A 295 -24.28 -2.10 3.97
N LYS A 296 -25.49 -1.84 3.45
CA LYS A 296 -26.02 -2.52 2.27
C LYS A 296 -25.25 -2.25 0.97
N LYS A 297 -24.61 -1.08 0.85
CA LYS A 297 -23.79 -0.71 -0.31
C LYS A 297 -22.64 0.19 0.16
N LYS A 298 -21.77 -0.37 1.01
CA LYS A 298 -20.73 0.32 1.78
C LYS A 298 -20.07 1.48 1.01
N ALA A 299 -19.25 1.19 0.00
CA ALA A 299 -18.48 2.22 -0.70
C ALA A 299 -19.35 3.24 -1.47
N LEU A 300 -20.40 2.77 -2.16
CA LEU A 300 -21.26 3.64 -2.96
C LEU A 300 -22.05 4.62 -2.10
N ARG A 301 -22.61 4.13 -0.98
CA ARG A 301 -23.39 4.96 -0.04
C ARG A 301 -22.48 5.84 0.82
N MET A 302 -21.28 5.37 1.17
CA MET A 302 -20.27 6.19 1.82
C MET A 302 -19.89 7.38 0.94
N ARG A 303 -19.64 7.16 -0.36
CA ARG A 303 -19.34 8.24 -1.31
C ARG A 303 -20.46 9.28 -1.40
N GLU A 304 -21.72 8.83 -1.41
CA GLU A 304 -22.88 9.74 -1.44
C GLU A 304 -22.96 10.55 -0.15
N LEU A 305 -22.88 9.88 1.00
CA LEU A 305 -22.89 10.52 2.32
C LEU A 305 -21.80 11.59 2.45
N LEU A 306 -20.56 11.28 2.08
CA LEU A 306 -19.40 12.16 2.24
C LEU A 306 -19.54 13.49 1.49
N LYS A 307 -20.34 13.53 0.41
CA LYS A 307 -20.63 14.80 -0.29
C LYS A 307 -21.49 15.74 0.55
N ASP A 308 -22.42 15.17 1.31
CA ASP A 308 -23.39 15.92 2.09
C ASP A 308 -22.86 16.32 3.47
N ILE A 309 -22.00 15.48 4.08
CA ILE A 309 -21.43 15.73 5.41
C ILE A 309 -20.03 16.36 5.39
N LYS A 310 -19.51 16.76 4.22
CA LYS A 310 -18.14 17.25 4.06
C LYS A 310 -17.78 18.31 5.11
N THR A 311 -18.66 19.31 5.27
CA THR A 311 -18.46 20.41 6.23
C THR A 311 -18.49 20.00 7.69
N ASP A 312 -19.02 18.82 8.02
CA ASP A 312 -19.15 18.33 9.40
C ASP A 312 -17.98 17.43 9.82
N LEU A 313 -17.14 16.97 8.88
CA LEU A 313 -16.04 16.04 9.16
C LEU A 313 -14.99 16.61 10.14
N HIS A 314 -14.85 17.94 10.23
CA HIS A 314 -13.97 18.58 11.21
C HIS A 314 -14.31 18.21 12.67
N LYS A 315 -15.56 17.82 12.95
CA LYS A 315 -16.01 17.39 14.29
C LYS A 315 -15.37 16.07 14.73
N LEU A 316 -14.86 15.27 13.78
CA LEU A 316 -14.19 14.00 14.05
C LEU A 316 -12.75 14.16 14.54
N ASN A 317 -12.21 15.38 14.60
CA ASN A 317 -10.83 15.63 15.03
C ASN A 317 -10.53 15.18 16.47
N ALA A 318 -11.55 15.06 17.32
CA ALA A 318 -11.42 14.55 18.69
C ALA A 318 -11.90 13.09 18.84
N GLY A 319 -12.31 12.46 17.74
CA GLY A 319 -12.89 11.11 17.73
C GLY A 319 -11.86 9.99 17.73
N GLU A 320 -12.34 8.75 17.76
CA GLU A 320 -11.51 7.56 17.60
C GLU A 320 -11.08 7.37 16.13
N LEU A 321 -11.96 7.72 15.18
CA LEU A 321 -11.74 7.48 13.76
C LEU A 321 -10.49 8.16 13.19
N ILE A 322 -10.10 9.33 13.72
CA ILE A 322 -8.93 10.08 13.26
C ILE A 322 -7.61 9.59 13.86
N LYS A 323 -7.64 8.86 14.98
CA LYS A 323 -6.43 8.45 15.72
C LYS A 323 -5.40 7.70 14.87
N PRO A 324 -5.77 6.73 14.01
CA PRO A 324 -4.78 6.03 13.20
C PRO A 324 -4.04 6.97 12.25
N LEU A 325 -4.78 7.85 11.56
CA LEU A 325 -4.18 8.81 10.65
C LEU A 325 -3.25 9.78 11.40
N ASN A 326 -3.69 10.32 12.54
CA ASN A 326 -2.86 11.19 13.37
C ASN A 326 -1.59 10.48 13.89
N HIS A 327 -1.68 9.19 14.22
CA HIS A 327 -0.51 8.40 14.61
C HIS A 327 0.49 8.31 13.45
N LEU A 328 0.04 7.96 12.25
CA LEU A 328 0.93 7.89 11.09
C LEU A 328 1.56 9.25 10.75
N VAL A 329 0.78 10.34 10.81
CA VAL A 329 1.27 11.70 10.59
C VAL A 329 2.38 12.06 11.58
N LYS A 330 2.22 11.70 12.87
CA LYS A 330 3.26 11.94 13.89
C LYS A 330 4.54 11.18 13.58
N ILE A 331 4.43 9.91 13.22
CA ILE A 331 5.61 9.09 12.85
C ILE A 331 6.37 9.74 11.69
N ILE A 332 5.66 10.18 10.64
CA ILE A 332 6.28 10.80 9.45
C ILE A 332 6.92 12.15 9.78
N ARG A 333 6.34 12.92 10.71
CA ARG A 333 6.91 14.19 11.17
C ARG A 333 8.03 14.04 12.19
N GLY A 334 8.23 12.83 12.73
CA GLY A 334 9.18 12.57 13.82
C GLY A 334 8.75 13.16 15.16
N GLU A 335 7.43 13.22 15.42
CA GLU A 335 6.80 13.76 16.66
C GLU A 335 6.57 12.73 17.76
#